data_AF-A0ABD4VQU7-F1
#
_entry.id   AF-A0ABD4VQU7-F1
#
_cell.length_a   1.000
_cell.length_b   1.000
_cell.length_c   1.000
_cell.angle_alpha   90.00
_cell.angle_beta   90.00
_cell.angle_gamma   90.00
#
_symmetry.space_group_name_H-M   'P 1'
#
loop_
_entity.id
_entity.type
_entity.pdbx_description
1 polymer ?
#
loop_
_entity_poly.entity_id
_entity_poly.type
_entity_poly.pdbx_seq_one_letter_code
_entity_poly.pdbx_strand_id
1 'polypeptide(L)' 'HPVKLMDFIRAIEMSIGREADKIYLPMQPGDVYQTYADTSSLSREIGFQPNTSLETGVKETISWYKEFYNL' A
#
# COMPACT_ATOMS: atom_id res chain seq x y z
N HIS A 1 8.37 -2.07 10.03
CA HIS A 1 8.80 -0.78 9.45
C HIS A 1 7.75 -0.31 8.45
N PRO A 2 7.47 1.00 8.35
CA PRO A 2 6.50 1.50 7.39
C PRO A 2 6.98 1.29 5.95
N VAL A 3 6.01 1.14 5.05
CA VAL A 3 6.24 1.03 3.60
C VAL A 3 6.46 2.43 3.03
N LYS A 4 7.44 2.59 2.14
CA LYS A 4 7.67 3.86 1.44
C LYS A 4 6.61 4.04 0.35
N LEU A 5 6.20 5.28 0.12
CA LEU A 5 5.24 5.62 -0.94
C LEU A 5 5.68 5.08 -2.32
N MET A 6 6.97 5.19 -2.65
CA MET A 6 7.49 4.70 -3.93
C MET A 6 7.42 3.18 -4.08
N ASP A 7 7.57 2.42 -2.99
CA ASP A 7 7.43 0.96 -3.02
C ASP A 7 5.96 0.57 -3.25
N PHE A 8 5.03 1.33 -2.65
CA PHE A 8 3.59 1.17 -2.87
C PHE A 8 3.21 1.46 -4.33
N ILE A 9 3.68 2.58 -4.89
CA ILE A 9 3.45 2.93 -6.31
C ILE A 9 4.01 1.82 -7.22
N ARG A 10 5.22 1.32 -6.94
CA ARG A 10 5.84 0.25 -7.73
C ARG A 10 5.00 -1.04 -7.70
N ALA A 11 4.44 -1.41 -6.55
CA ALA A 11 3.56 -2.58 -6.45
C ALA A 11 2.31 -2.45 -7.35
N ILE A 12 1.77 -1.23 -7.48
CA ILE A 12 0.65 -0.94 -8.39
C ILE A 12 1.10 -1.09 -9.84
N GLU A 13 2.23 -0.48 -10.21
CA GLU A 13 2.77 -0.55 -11.58
C GLU A 13 3.04 -1.98 -12.04
N MET A 14 3.63 -2.79 -11.15
CA MET A 14 3.85 -4.21 -11.40
C MET A 14 2.55 -4.99 -11.58
N SER A 15 1.52 -4.68 -10.77
CA SER A 15 0.21 -5.35 -10.85
C SER A 15 -0.60 -4.95 -12.08
N ILE A 16 -0.44 -3.71 -12.57
CA ILE A 16 -1.07 -3.21 -13.79
C ILE A 16 -0.28 -3.62 -15.04
N GLY A 17 1.04 -3.80 -14.91
CA GLY A 17 1.95 -4.08 -16.02
C GLY A 17 2.38 -2.82 -16.79
N ARG A 18 2.28 -1.64 -16.16
CA ARG A 18 2.62 -0.35 -16.78
C ARG A 18 3.15 0.63 -15.75
N GLU A 19 4.22 1.33 -16.10
CA GLU A 19 4.72 2.45 -15.31
C GLU A 19 3.82 3.69 -15.45
N ALA A 20 3.58 4.35 -14.32
CA ALA A 20 2.86 5.60 -14.23
C ALA A 20 3.77 6.77 -14.62
N ASP A 21 3.20 7.75 -15.31
CA ASP A 21 3.83 9.06 -15.48
C ASP A 21 3.71 9.85 -14.17
N LYS A 22 4.83 9.96 -13.44
CA LYS A 22 4.86 10.49 -12.08
C LYS A 22 5.16 11.99 -12.09
N ILE A 23 4.21 12.79 -11.61
CA ILE A 23 4.42 14.22 -11.39
C ILE A 23 4.75 14.43 -9.90
N TYR A 24 6.00 14.79 -9.63
CA TYR A 24 6.48 15.03 -8.26
C TYR A 24 6.05 16.42 -7.78
N LEU A 25 5.33 16.45 -6.66
CA LEU A 25 4.89 17.66 -6.00
C LEU A 25 5.64 17.86 -4.67
N PRO A 26 5.75 19.10 -4.16
CA PRO A 26 6.26 19.33 -2.81
C PRO A 26 5.33 18.70 -1.77
N MET A 27 5.85 18.50 -0.55
CA MET A 27 5.09 18.01 0.61
C MET A 27 3.86 18.88 0.84
N GLN A 28 2.70 18.26 0.95
CA GLN A 28 1.45 18.99 1.16
C GLN A 28 1.33 19.39 2.64
N PRO A 29 0.62 20.49 2.97
CA PRO A 29 0.52 21.00 4.35
C PRO A 29 -0.06 20.01 5.38
N GLY A 30 -0.66 18.90 4.96
CA GLY A 30 -1.18 17.83 5.82
C GLY A 30 -0.35 16.55 5.84
N ASP A 31 0.73 16.46 5.05
CA ASP A 31 1.56 15.27 5.00
C ASP A 31 2.44 15.17 6.25
N VAL A 32 2.52 13.96 6.80
CA VAL A 32 3.51 13.61 7.82
C VAL A 32 4.63 12.81 7.17
N TYR A 33 5.87 13.07 7.55
CA TYR A 33 7.04 12.40 6.96
C TYR A 33 6.99 10.87 7.12
N GLN A 34 6.53 10.40 8.28
CA GLN A 34 6.37 8.97 8.57
C GLN A 34 5.32 8.78 9.66
N THR A 35 4.38 7.87 9.42
CA THR A 35 3.42 7.41 10.44
C THR A 35 3.15 5.93 10.26
N TYR A 36 2.90 5.23 11.37
CA TYR A 36 2.52 3.82 11.40
C TYR A 36 1.91 3.49 12.77
N ALA A 37 1.06 2.47 12.80
CA ALA A 37 0.50 1.96 14.06
C ALA A 37 1.51 1.04 14.76
N ASP A 38 1.65 1.19 16.07
CA ASP A 38 2.25 0.17 16.93
C ASP A 38 1.20 -0.90 17.24
N THR A 39 1.44 -2.13 16.78
CA THR A 39 0.53 -3.27 16.95
C THR A 39 0.97 -4.23 18.05
N SER A 40 1.93 -3.85 18.89
CA SER A 40 2.48 -4.72 19.95
C SER A 40 1.45 -5.15 20.98
N SER A 41 0.52 -4.27 21.38
CA SER A 41 -0.57 -4.62 22.31
C SER A 41 -1.54 -5.62 21.69
N LEU A 42 -1.99 -5.38 20.45
CA LEU A 42 -2.88 -6.28 19.73
C LEU A 42 -2.26 -7.67 19.52
N SER A 43 -0.97 -7.71 19.17
CA SER A 43 -0.23 -8.97 19.01
C SER A 43 -0.14 -9.74 20.32
N ARG A 44 0.08 -9.07 21.46
CA ARG A 44 0.14 -9.71 22.80
C ARG A 44 -1.21 -10.25 23.26
N GLU A 45 -2.29 -9.53 23.01
CA GLU A 45 -3.61 -9.87 23.54
C GLU A 45 -4.30 -10.99 22.76
N ILE A 46 -4.18 -11.00 21.43
CA ILE A 46 -4.92 -11.94 20.58
C ILE A 46 -4.05 -12.70 19.57
N GLY A 47 -2.72 -12.54 19.62
CA GLY A 47 -1.79 -13.22 18.70
C GLY A 47 -1.89 -12.73 17.24
N PHE A 48 -2.57 -11.61 16.99
CA PHE A 48 -2.76 -11.12 15.64
C PHE A 48 -1.46 -10.54 15.05
N GLN A 49 -1.16 -10.95 13.82
CA GLN A 49 -0.06 -10.40 13.03
C GLN A 49 -0.52 -10.29 11.56
N PRO A 50 -0.42 -9.11 10.92
CA PRO A 50 -0.63 -8.99 9.49
C PRO A 50 0.36 -9.90 8.74
N ASN A 51 -0.15 -10.72 7.82
CA ASN A 51 0.65 -11.68 7.04
C ASN A 51 0.56 -11.45 5.52
N THR A 52 -0.35 -10.59 5.05
CA THR A 52 -0.45 -10.22 3.64
C THR A 52 0.71 -9.30 3.26
N SER A 53 1.48 -9.68 2.24
CA SER A 53 2.52 -8.81 1.69
C SER A 53 1.89 -7.62 0.95
N LEU A 54 2.66 -6.55 0.81
CA LEU A 54 2.22 -5.37 0.07
C LEU A 54 1.82 -5.73 -1.37
N GLU A 55 2.64 -6.51 -2.05
CA GLU A 55 2.44 -6.93 -3.44
C GLU A 55 1.16 -7.76 -3.59
N THR A 56 0.93 -8.68 -2.65
CA THR A 56 -0.28 -9.51 -2.64
C THR A 56 -1.52 -8.66 -2.46
N GLY A 57 -1.55 -7.80 -1.43
CA GLY A 57 -2.71 -6.97 -1.14
C GLY A 57 -3.02 -5.96 -2.26
N VAL A 58 -1.98 -5.37 -2.87
CA VAL A 58 -2.15 -4.46 -4.02
C VAL A 58 -2.70 -5.21 -5.24
N LYS A 59 -2.16 -6.40 -5.54
CA LYS A 59 -2.63 -7.23 -6.66
C LYS A 59 -4.09 -7.62 -6.50
N GLU A 60 -4.50 -8.07 -5.31
CA GLU A 60 -5.88 -8.44 -5.00
C GLU A 60 -6.82 -7.24 -5.15
N THR A 61 -6.41 -6.08 -4.63
CA THR A 61 -7.19 -4.83 -4.75
C THR A 61 -7.38 -4.42 -6.21
N ILE A 62 -6.34 -4.49 -7.03
CA ILE A 62 -6.41 -4.15 -8.47
C ILE A 62 -7.28 -5.15 -9.22
N SER A 63 -7.19 -6.44 -8.87
CA SER A 63 -8.01 -7.48 -9.48
C SER A 63 -9.50 -7.23 -9.21
N TRP A 64 -9.84 -6.96 -7.94
CA TRP A 64 -11.19 -6.55 -7.55
C TRP A 64 -11.64 -5.28 -8.28
N TYR A 65 -10.79 -4.26 -8.37
CA TYR A 65 -11.12 -3.00 -9.05
C TYR A 65 -11.46 -3.22 -10.53
N LYS A 66 -10.66 -4.02 -11.24
CA LYS A 66 -10.91 -4.35 -12.65
C LYS A 66 -12.24 -5.10 -12.83
N GLU A 67 -12.50 -6.07 -11.97
CA GLU A 67 -13.77 -6.82 -12.00
C GLU A 67 -14.96 -5.89 -11.72
N PHE A 68 -14.88 -5.06 -10.68
CA PHE A 68 -15.97 -4.15 -10.29
C PHE A 68 -16.32 -3.14 -11.39
N TYR A 69 -15.32 -2.62 -12.10
CA TYR A 69 -15.52 -1.65 -13.18
C TYR A 69 -15.61 -2.27 -14.59
N ASN A 70 -15.54 -3.61 -14.72
CA ASN A 70 -15.50 -4.33 -16.00
C ASN A 70 -14.42 -3.81 -16.96
N LEU A 71 -13.18 -3.70 -16.47
CA LEU A 71 -11.99 -3.25 -17.22
C LEU A 71 -11.24 -4.38 -17.91
#